data_AF-A0A7D5C6P6-F1
#
_entry.id   AF-A0A7D5C6P6-F1
#
_cell.length_a   1.000
_cell.length_b   1.000
_cell.length_c   1.000
_cell.angle_alpha   90.00
_cell.angle_beta   90.00
_cell.angle_gamma   90.00
#
_symmetry.space_group_name_H-M   'P 1'
#
loop_
_entity.id
_entity.type
_entity.pdbx_description
1 polymer ?
#
loop_
_entity_poly.entity_id
_entity_poly.type
_entity_poly.pdbx_seq_one_letter_code
_entity_poly.pdbx_strand_id
1 'polypeptide(L)' 'DSCNQGGGLCRVGSCASGEYLAQFCFEPVILCCKNLSPAATES' A
#
# COMPACT_ATOMS: atom_id res chain seq x y z
N ASP A 1 -9.21 -8.10 3.22
CA ASP A 1 -8.76 -7.60 4.54
C ASP A 1 -7.23 -7.59 4.74
N SER A 2 -6.44 -8.30 3.93
CA SER A 2 -4.97 -8.38 4.07
C SER A 2 -4.20 -7.05 4.00
N CYS A 3 -4.73 -6.04 3.29
CA CYS A 3 -4.04 -4.75 3.12
C CYS A 3 -3.82 -4.01 4.45
N ASN A 4 -4.87 -3.85 5.25
CA ASN A 4 -4.83 -3.11 6.51
C ASN A 4 -3.94 -3.81 7.55
N GLN A 5 -3.99 -5.14 7.60
CA GLN A 5 -3.16 -5.94 8.52
C GLN A 5 -1.66 -5.81 8.19
N GLY A 6 -1.31 -5.59 6.93
CA GLY A 6 0.06 -5.36 6.48
C GLY A 6 0.53 -3.90 6.57
N GLY A 7 -0.16 -3.05 7.32
CA GLY A 7 0.14 -1.62 7.45
C GLY A 7 -0.16 -0.79 6.19
N GLY A 8 -0.96 -1.34 5.27
CA GLY A 8 -1.42 -0.64 4.07
C GLY A 8 -2.76 0.04 4.26
N LEU A 9 -3.08 0.94 3.34
CA LEU A 9 -4.35 1.65 3.24
C LEU A 9 -4.95 1.43 1.85
N CYS A 10 -6.24 1.07 1.81
CA CYS A 10 -6.97 0.97 0.56
C CYS A 10 -7.34 2.36 0.06
N ARG A 11 -6.89 2.73 -1.15
CA ARG A 11 -7.18 4.00 -1.82
C ARG A 11 -7.82 3.76 -3.19
N VAL A 12 -8.73 4.64 -3.57
CA VAL A 12 -9.35 4.59 -4.91
C VAL A 12 -8.44 5.33 -5.90
N GLY A 13 -8.15 4.71 -7.03
CA GLY A 13 -7.46 5.34 -8.15
C GLY A 13 -5.93 5.36 -8.06
N SER A 14 -5.36 6.03 -7.06
CA SER A 14 -3.88 6.15 -6.94
C SER A 14 -3.40 6.19 -5.49
N CYS A 15 -2.15 5.75 -5.27
CA CYS A 15 -1.46 5.91 -3.99
C CYS A 15 -0.98 7.35 -3.77
N ALA A 16 -0.83 7.75 -2.51
CA ALA A 16 -0.31 9.08 -2.17
C ALA A 16 1.21 9.14 -2.39
N SER A 17 1.75 10.35 -2.46
CA SER A 17 3.20 10.54 -2.53
C SER A 17 3.87 9.96 -1.27
N GLY A 18 4.90 9.12 -1.45
CA GLY A 18 5.55 8.38 -0.36
C GLY A 18 4.96 7.00 -0.08
N GLU A 19 3.91 6.61 -0.82
CA GLU A 19 3.36 5.26 -0.82
C GLU A 19 3.69 4.52 -2.12
N TYR A 20 3.68 3.19 -2.08
CA TYR A 20 3.76 2.34 -3.28
C TYR A 20 2.54 1.41 -3.38
N LEU A 21 2.19 1.02 -4.60
CA LEU A 21 1.14 0.03 -4.87
C LEU A 21 1.66 -1.37 -4.50
N ALA A 22 1.09 -1.96 -3.46
CA ALA A 22 1.45 -3.32 -3.02
C ALA A 22 0.57 -4.39 -3.68
N GLN A 23 -0.74 -4.14 -3.78
CA GLN A 23 -1.75 -5.06 -4.34
C GLN A 23 -3.06 -4.30 -4.61
N PHE A 24 -4.12 -4.99 -5.04
CA PHE A 24 -5.47 -4.45 -5.12
C PHE A 24 -6.31 -4.90 -3.92
N CYS A 25 -7.01 -3.98 -3.25
CA CYS A 25 -8.05 -4.32 -2.29
C CYS A 25 -9.34 -4.76 -3.00
N PHE A 26 -9.60 -4.17 -4.17
CA PHE A 26 -10.67 -4.55 -5.08
C PHE A 26 -10.24 -4.21 -6.50
N GLU A 27 -10.01 -5.23 -7.32
CA GLU A 27 -9.53 -5.03 -8.69
C GLU A 27 -10.56 -4.29 -9.56
N PRO A 28 -10.12 -3.42 -10.48
CA PRO A 28 -8.83 -2.71 -10.57
C PRO A 28 -8.84 -1.35 -9.85
N VAL A 29 -9.93 -1.02 -9.16
CA VAL A 29 -10.27 0.36 -8.76
C VAL A 29 -9.71 0.75 -7.40
N ILE A 30 -9.64 -0.20 -6.46
CA ILE A 30 -9.20 0.05 -5.10
C ILE A 30 -7.82 -0.57 -4.89
N LEU A 31 -6.82 0.29 -4.80
CA LEU A 31 -5.41 -0.01 -4.61
C LEU A 31 -5.09 -0.19 -3.13
N CYS A 32 -4.26 -1.16 -2.79
CA CYS A 32 -3.61 -1.25 -1.49
C CYS A 32 -2.29 -0.49 -1.55
N CYS A 33 -2.22 0.65 -0.87
CA CYS A 33 -1.07 1.52 -0.82
C CYS A 33 -0.34 1.35 0.51
N LYS A 34 0.98 1.16 0.47
CA LYS A 34 1.80 1.04 1.68
C LYS A 34 2.82 2.17 1.72
N ASN A 35 3.09 2.68 2.91
CA ASN A 35 4.16 3.65 3.09
C ASN A 35 5.50 3.02 2.74
N LEU A 36 6.34 3.78 2.06
CA LEU A 36 7.76 3.49 1.94
C LEU A 36 8.38 3.70 3.34
N SER A 37 8.35 2.66 4.17
CA SER A 37 9.07 2.72 5.45
C SER A 37 10.58 2.82 5.15
N PRO A 38 11.35 3.61 5.90
CA PRO A 38 12.81 3.63 5.78
C PRO A 38 13.49 2.30 6.14
N ALA A 39 12.75 1.27 6.60
CA ALA A 39 13.32 -0.03 6.94
C ALA A 39 13.50 -0.91 5.70
N ALA A 40 14.49 -0.57 4.88
CA ALA A 40 15.21 -1.51 4.04
C ALA A 40 16.71 -1.20 4.12
N THR A 41 17.21 -1.18 5.35
CA THR A 41 18.57 -1.62 5.63
C THR A 41 18.41 -2.63 6.75
N GLU A 42 18.26 -3.90 6.39
CA GLU A 42 18.72 -4.96 7.30
C GLU A 42 20.20 -4.65 7.56
N SER A 43 20.55 -4.45 8.83
CA SER A 43 21.93 -4.48 9.32
C SER A 43 22.46 -5.91 9.31
#